data_AF-A0A7X1Z8B7-F1
#
_entry.id   AF-A0A7X1Z8B7-F1
#
_cell.length_a   1.000
_cell.length_b   1.000
_cell.length_c   1.000
_cell.angle_alpha   90.00
_cell.angle_beta   90.00
_cell.angle_gamma   90.00
#
_symmetry.space_group_name_H-M   'P 1'
#
loop_
_entity.id
_entity.type
_entity.pdbx_description
1 polymer ?
#
loop_
_entity_poly.entity_id
_entity_poly.type
_entity_poly.pdbx_seq_one_letter_code
_entity_poly.pdbx_strand_id
1 'polypeptide(L)'
;MSEEIMNVFEKVKPIISKTMRTIRVKSWNIDDYYQEGLIVLNDILNSKCKEEQLYVHFKVKYRQKLIDIVRKTQAQKRYWETAAGLDVYESESFISSNKNTPEELAIYNSLKNELFEKLSPSYQVLLKRQLSGETLTRMEKHRLKEKIKRILFDDEQ
;
A
#
# COMPACT_ATOMS: atom_id res chain seq x y z
N MET A 1 23.58 -9.82 -17.92
CA MET A 1 24.31 -10.75 -17.02
C MET A 1 25.36 -11.44 -17.84
N SER A 2 26.62 -11.48 -17.39
CA SER A 2 27.68 -12.18 -18.13
C SER A 2 27.41 -13.68 -18.14
N GLU A 3 27.70 -14.34 -19.25
CA GLU A 3 27.49 -15.77 -19.48
C GLU A 3 28.21 -16.64 -18.43
N GLU A 4 29.35 -16.14 -17.93
CA GLU A 4 30.13 -16.74 -16.85
C GLU A 4 29.35 -16.82 -15.51
N ILE A 5 28.57 -15.80 -15.16
CA ILE A 5 27.78 -15.79 -13.92
C ILE A 5 26.68 -16.86 -13.98
N MET A 6 26.03 -17.02 -15.14
CA MET A 6 25.01 -18.05 -15.34
C MET A 6 25.60 -19.45 -15.21
N ASN A 7 26.79 -19.69 -15.78
CA ASN A 7 27.49 -20.97 -15.65
C ASN A 7 27.84 -21.30 -14.19
N VAL A 8 28.28 -20.32 -13.41
CA VAL A 8 28.53 -20.50 -11.97
C VAL A 8 27.22 -20.69 -11.21
N PHE A 9 26.15 -19.99 -11.62
CA PHE A 9 24.85 -20.08 -10.99
C PHE A 9 24.25 -21.50 -11.06
N GLU A 10 24.35 -22.15 -12.22
CA GLU A 10 23.92 -23.55 -12.37
C GLU A 10 24.61 -24.48 -11.36
N LYS A 11 25.89 -24.24 -11.05
CA LYS A 11 26.65 -25.05 -10.09
C LYS A 11 26.21 -24.83 -8.65
N VAL A 12 25.67 -23.65 -8.31
CA VAL A 12 25.17 -23.37 -6.95
C VAL A 12 23.69 -23.71 -6.75
N LYS A 13 22.90 -23.92 -7.80
CA LYS A 13 21.48 -24.33 -7.69
C LYS A 13 21.26 -25.53 -6.75
N PRO A 14 22.07 -26.61 -6.76
CA PRO A 14 21.91 -27.71 -5.80
C PRO A 14 22.09 -27.27 -4.35
N ILE A 15 22.97 -26.30 -4.08
CA ILE A 15 23.17 -25.69 -2.76
C ILE A 15 21.91 -24.92 -2.36
N ILE A 16 21.34 -24.14 -3.30
CA ILE A 16 20.09 -23.38 -3.08
C ILE A 16 18.95 -24.34 -2.73
N SER A 17 18.71 -25.36 -3.57
CA SER A 17 17.63 -26.34 -3.37
C SER A 17 17.79 -27.13 -2.06
N LYS A 18 19.02 -27.47 -1.66
CA LYS A 18 19.29 -28.12 -0.36
C LYS A 18 19.00 -27.17 0.81
N THR A 19 19.40 -25.91 0.69
CA THR A 19 19.22 -24.92 1.75
C THR A 19 17.75 -24.53 1.90
N MET A 20 17.00 -24.34 0.81
CA MET A 20 15.55 -24.11 0.78
C MET A 20 14.79 -25.19 1.55
N ARG A 21 15.12 -26.47 1.34
CA ARG A 21 14.50 -27.59 2.09
C ARG A 21 14.74 -27.53 3.59
N THR A 22 15.87 -26.94 4.01
CA THR A 22 16.25 -26.83 5.42
C THR A 22 15.70 -25.57 6.08
N ILE A 23 15.70 -24.44 5.36
CA ILE A 23 15.26 -23.13 5.83
C ILE A 23 14.18 -22.64 4.88
N ARG A 24 12.93 -22.91 5.26
CA ARG A 24 11.77 -22.53 4.48
C ARG A 24 11.24 -21.16 4.91
N VAL A 25 11.35 -20.19 4.01
CA VAL A 25 10.60 -18.93 4.03
C VAL A 25 9.19 -19.21 3.52
N LYS A 26 8.17 -18.95 4.34
CA LYS A 26 6.77 -19.35 4.05
C LYS A 26 6.16 -18.66 2.83
N SER A 27 6.52 -17.41 2.58
CA SER A 27 5.96 -16.60 1.48
C SER A 27 6.69 -16.76 0.16
N TRP A 28 7.73 -17.60 0.10
CA TRP A 28 8.60 -17.71 -1.07
C TRP A 28 8.28 -18.95 -1.91
N ASN A 29 8.26 -18.76 -3.23
CA ASN A 29 8.32 -19.81 -4.22
C ASN A 29 9.78 -20.14 -4.58
N ILE A 30 9.99 -21.13 -5.45
CA ILE A 30 11.35 -21.57 -5.85
C ILE A 30 12.15 -20.47 -6.57
N ASP A 31 11.48 -19.63 -7.36
CA ASP A 31 12.11 -18.55 -8.11
C ASP A 31 12.63 -17.47 -7.17
N ASP A 32 11.94 -17.18 -6.06
CA ASP A 32 12.42 -16.26 -5.03
C ASP A 32 13.75 -16.74 -4.41
N TYR A 33 13.88 -18.04 -4.13
CA TYR A 33 15.15 -18.62 -3.65
C TYR A 33 16.25 -18.52 -4.71
N TYR A 34 15.92 -18.70 -5.99
CA TYR A 34 16.90 -18.57 -7.07
C TYR A 34 17.34 -17.13 -7.28
N GLN A 35 16.41 -16.17 -7.25
CA GLN A 35 16.74 -14.75 -7.34
C GLN A 35 17.65 -14.30 -6.20
N GLU A 36 17.32 -14.67 -4.97
CA GLU A 36 18.14 -14.32 -3.81
C GLU A 36 19.48 -15.05 -3.79
N GLY A 37 19.52 -16.28 -4.31
CA GLY A 37 20.77 -16.97 -4.60
C GLY A 37 21.62 -16.21 -5.61
N LEU A 38 21.03 -15.69 -6.69
CA LEU A 38 21.74 -14.92 -7.71
C LEU A 38 22.30 -13.61 -7.15
N ILE A 39 21.54 -12.90 -6.32
CA ILE A 39 21.99 -11.68 -5.63
C ILE A 39 23.19 -12.00 -4.73
N VAL A 40 23.09 -13.03 -3.88
CA VAL A 40 24.18 -13.43 -3.00
C VAL A 40 25.42 -13.85 -3.79
N LEU A 41 25.25 -14.55 -4.91
CA LEU A 41 26.37 -14.94 -5.77
C LEU A 41 27.06 -13.71 -6.36
N ASN A 42 26.29 -12.76 -6.89
CA ASN A 42 26.82 -11.52 -7.46
C ASN A 42 27.59 -10.71 -6.41
N ASP A 43 27.09 -10.59 -5.19
CA ASP A 43 27.79 -9.92 -4.09
C ASP A 43 29.14 -10.57 -3.77
N ILE A 44 29.22 -11.90 -3.83
CA ILE A 44 30.46 -12.62 -3.54
C ILE A 44 31.47 -12.44 -4.68
N LEU A 45 31.03 -12.51 -5.93
CA LEU A 45 31.89 -12.27 -7.09
C LEU A 45 32.47 -10.85 -7.08
N ASN A 46 31.67 -9.86 -6.69
CA ASN A 46 32.12 -8.48 -6.54
C ASN A 46 33.09 -8.29 -5.36
N SER A 47 33.11 -9.20 -4.38
CA SER A 47 33.96 -9.08 -3.19
C SER A 47 35.41 -9.58 -3.36
N LYS A 48 35.87 -9.84 -4.60
CA LYS A 48 37.20 -10.41 -4.94
C LYS A 48 37.52 -11.72 -4.19
N CYS A 49 36.50 -12.54 -3.94
CA CYS A 49 36.68 -13.86 -3.33
C CYS A 49 37.52 -14.76 -4.25
N LYS A 50 38.42 -15.58 -3.66
CA LYS A 50 39.14 -16.61 -4.41
C LYS A 50 38.15 -17.65 -4.94
N GLU A 51 38.30 -18.04 -6.20
CA GLU A 51 37.39 -18.98 -6.87
C GLU A 51 37.26 -20.32 -6.13
N GLU A 52 38.36 -20.82 -5.55
CA GLU A 52 38.41 -22.05 -4.74
C GLU A 52 37.49 -22.03 -3.51
N GLN A 53 37.22 -20.83 -2.97
CA GLN A 53 36.41 -20.65 -1.77
C GLN A 53 34.97 -20.21 -2.08
N LEU A 54 34.65 -19.98 -3.36
CA LEU A 54 33.38 -19.41 -3.82
C LEU A 54 32.18 -20.20 -3.29
N TYR A 55 32.16 -21.53 -3.47
CA TYR A 55 31.03 -22.37 -3.07
C TYR A 55 30.85 -22.44 -1.55
N VAL A 56 31.95 -22.42 -0.80
CA VAL A 56 31.92 -22.42 0.67
C VAL A 56 31.36 -21.10 1.16
N HIS A 57 31.87 -19.98 0.63
CA HIS A 57 31.41 -18.64 0.98
C HIS A 57 29.94 -18.46 0.61
N PHE A 58 29.55 -18.90 -0.59
CA PHE A 58 28.18 -18.88 -1.07
C PHE A 58 27.25 -19.63 -0.14
N LYS A 59 27.59 -20.88 0.19
CA LYS A 59 26.78 -21.71 1.09
C LYS A 59 26.57 -21.04 2.44
N VAL A 60 27.61 -20.44 3.03
CA VAL A 60 27.53 -19.78 4.32
C VAL A 60 26.69 -18.50 4.24
N LYS A 61 27.02 -17.58 3.31
CA LYS A 61 26.28 -16.32 3.15
C LYS A 61 24.80 -16.56 2.81
N TYR A 62 24.52 -17.47 1.88
CA TYR A 62 23.16 -17.77 1.46
C TYR A 62 22.32 -18.35 2.60
N ARG A 63 22.90 -19.28 3.37
CA ARG A 63 22.24 -19.82 4.56
C ARG A 63 21.94 -18.72 5.59
N GLN A 64 22.90 -17.85 5.85
CA GLN A 64 22.75 -16.74 6.80
C GLN A 64 21.65 -15.76 6.34
N LYS A 65 21.65 -15.39 5.05
CA LYS A 65 20.63 -14.54 4.44
C LYS A 65 19.21 -15.09 4.66
N LEU A 66 18.99 -16.39 4.40
CA LEU A 66 17.67 -17.01 4.62
C LEU A 66 17.26 -17.01 6.10
N ILE A 67 18.20 -17.29 7.02
CA ILE A 67 17.93 -17.22 8.46
C ILE A 67 17.49 -15.81 8.85
N ASP A 68 18.17 -14.78 8.35
CA ASP A 68 17.86 -13.40 8.69
C ASP A 68 16.50 -12.94 8.13
N ILE A 69 16.11 -13.43 6.94
CA ILE A 69 14.77 -13.21 6.39
C ILE A 69 13.69 -13.85 7.27
N VAL A 70 13.90 -15.09 7.71
CA VAL A 70 12.97 -15.77 8.63
C VAL A 70 12.86 -15.01 9.94
N ARG A 71 13.99 -14.57 10.51
CA ARG A 71 14.02 -13.76 11.73
C ARG A 71 13.28 -12.44 11.57
N LYS A 72 13.50 -11.73 10.46
CA LYS A 72 12.79 -10.47 10.15
C LYS A 72 11.29 -10.69 10.05
N THR A 73 10.87 -11.78 9.39
CA THR A 73 9.45 -12.15 9.28
C THR A 73 8.84 -12.47 10.64
N GLN A 74 9.56 -13.21 11.50
CA GLN A 74 9.11 -13.51 12.86
C GLN A 74 9.05 -12.25 13.74
N ALA A 75 10.03 -11.35 13.63
CA ALA A 75 10.02 -10.09 14.36
C ALA A 75 8.80 -9.23 13.95
N GLN A 76 8.49 -9.15 12.65
CA GLN A 76 7.29 -8.45 12.18
C GLN A 76 6.01 -9.09 12.73
N LYS A 77 5.93 -10.42 12.80
CA LYS A 77 4.76 -11.09 13.40
C LYS A 77 4.62 -10.79 14.88
N ARG A 78 5.72 -10.81 15.64
CA ARG A 78 5.70 -10.42 17.06
C ARG A 78 5.23 -8.98 17.25
N TYR A 79 5.61 -8.07 16.35
CA TYR A 79 5.08 -6.71 16.38
C TYR A 79 3.55 -6.72 16.27
N TRP A 80 2.96 -7.47 15.34
CA TRP A 80 1.51 -7.61 15.23
C TRP A 80 0.86 -8.34 16.42
N GLU A 81 1.52 -9.34 16.99
CA GLU A 81 1.03 -10.07 18.17
C GLU A 81 1.10 -9.21 19.45
N THR A 82 2.06 -8.29 19.53
CA THR A 82 2.26 -7.40 20.70
C THR A 82 1.64 -6.02 20.49
N ALA A 83 1.24 -5.68 19.26
CA ALA A 83 0.49 -4.47 18.99
C ALA A 83 -0.76 -4.50 19.84
N ALA A 84 -0.94 -3.48 20.68
CA ALA A 84 -2.19 -3.29 21.39
C ALA A 84 -3.31 -3.34 20.35
N GLY A 85 -4.25 -4.27 20.50
CA GLY A 85 -5.38 -4.39 19.59
C GLY A 85 -6.10 -3.06 19.60
N LEU A 86 -5.92 -2.26 18.54
CA LEU A 86 -6.66 -1.02 18.38
C LEU A 86 -8.12 -1.43 18.17
N ASP A 87 -8.98 -1.05 19.11
CA ASP A 87 -10.40 -1.18 18.90
C ASP A 87 -10.79 -0.23 17.75
N VAL A 88 -11.47 -0.79 16.75
CA VAL A 88 -11.96 -0.04 15.59
C VAL A 88 -12.91 1.07 16.06
N TYR A 89 -13.64 0.85 17.17
CA TYR A 89 -14.52 1.86 17.76
C TYR A 89 -13.74 2.97 18.51
N GLU A 90 -12.60 2.66 19.14
CA GLU A 90 -11.72 3.69 19.73
C GLU A 90 -11.01 4.52 18.66
N SER A 91 -10.71 3.89 17.52
CA SER A 91 -10.09 4.53 16.35
C SER A 91 -11.11 5.16 15.39
N GLU A 92 -12.41 5.05 15.70
CA GLU A 92 -13.48 5.57 14.85
C GLU A 92 -13.30 7.08 14.66
N SER A 93 -12.87 7.81 15.68
CA SER A 93 -12.57 9.25 15.58
C SER A 93 -11.42 9.58 14.61
N PHE A 94 -10.45 8.68 14.43
CA PHE A 94 -9.32 8.85 13.51
C PHE A 94 -9.70 8.43 12.08
N ILE A 95 -10.50 7.37 11.94
CA ILE A 95 -11.01 6.86 10.65
C ILE A 95 -12.12 7.77 10.10
N SER A 96 -13.01 8.25 10.98
CA SER A 96 -14.05 9.25 10.68
C SER A 96 -13.51 10.68 10.65
N SER A 97 -12.25 10.89 11.05
CA SER A 97 -11.52 12.12 10.74
C SER A 97 -11.11 12.12 9.27
N ASN A 98 -12.11 12.07 8.41
CA ASN A 98 -12.09 12.77 7.13
C ASN A 98 -12.00 14.27 7.42
N LYS A 99 -10.89 14.71 8.03
CA LYS A 99 -10.53 16.12 8.08
C LYS A 99 -10.25 16.47 6.65
N ASN A 100 -11.27 17.02 5.99
CA ASN A 100 -11.16 17.53 4.63
C ASN A 100 -9.83 18.28 4.55
N THR A 101 -8.97 17.88 3.61
CA THR A 101 -7.71 18.57 3.40
C THR A 101 -7.99 20.06 3.15
N PRO A 102 -7.05 20.98 3.42
CA PRO A 102 -7.24 22.40 3.11
C PRO A 102 -7.70 22.63 1.65
N GLU A 103 -7.26 21.77 0.73
CA GLU A 103 -7.66 21.76 -0.67
C GLU A 103 -9.13 21.34 -0.86
N GLU A 104 -9.58 20.27 -0.22
CA GLU A 104 -10.99 19.83 -0.25
C GLU A 104 -11.93 20.89 0.34
N LEU A 105 -11.51 21.61 1.39
CA LEU A 105 -12.27 22.72 1.95
C LEU A 105 -12.36 23.91 0.97
N ALA A 106 -11.27 24.22 0.26
CA ALA A 106 -11.25 25.27 -0.74
C ALA A 106 -12.18 24.94 -1.92
N ILE A 107 -12.11 23.70 -2.43
CA ILE A 107 -12.98 23.20 -3.50
C ILE A 107 -14.45 23.22 -3.05
N TYR A 108 -14.75 22.73 -1.85
CA TYR A 108 -16.10 22.75 -1.31
C TYR A 108 -16.68 24.16 -1.22
N ASN A 109 -15.92 25.13 -0.72
CA ASN A 109 -16.38 26.51 -0.61
C ASN A 109 -16.59 27.16 -1.99
N SER A 110 -15.73 26.86 -2.97
CA SER A 110 -15.89 27.33 -4.35
C SER A 110 -17.20 26.79 -4.97
N LEU A 111 -17.42 25.48 -4.91
CA LEU A 111 -18.62 24.83 -5.44
C LEU A 111 -19.89 25.31 -4.73
N LYS A 112 -19.80 25.54 -3.42
CA LYS A 112 -20.91 26.09 -2.63
C LYS A 112 -21.29 27.49 -3.11
N ASN A 113 -20.32 28.36 -3.38
CA ASN A 113 -20.59 29.71 -3.87
C ASN A 113 -21.23 29.68 -5.27
N GLU A 114 -20.68 28.87 -6.17
CA GLU A 114 -21.24 28.69 -7.53
C GLU A 114 -22.69 28.20 -7.48
N LEU A 115 -23.00 27.24 -6.61
CA LEU A 115 -24.37 26.78 -6.39
C LEU A 115 -25.29 27.90 -5.90
N PHE A 116 -24.83 28.75 -4.97
CA PHE A 116 -25.63 29.87 -4.49
C PHE A 116 -25.95 30.87 -5.61
N GLU A 117 -25.00 31.16 -6.49
CA GLU A 117 -25.21 32.08 -7.62
C GLU A 117 -26.21 31.54 -8.65
N LYS A 118 -26.11 30.25 -9.00
CA LYS A 118 -26.96 29.62 -10.02
C LYS A 118 -28.33 29.17 -9.50
N LEU A 119 -28.52 29.04 -8.18
CA LEU A 119 -29.80 28.65 -7.60
C LEU A 119 -30.77 29.83 -7.46
N SER A 120 -32.04 29.59 -7.79
CA SER A 120 -33.13 30.54 -7.52
C SER A 120 -33.30 30.84 -6.02
N PRO A 121 -33.77 32.04 -5.62
CA PRO A 121 -33.82 32.47 -4.22
C PRO A 121 -34.54 31.52 -3.25
N SER A 122 -35.64 30.88 -3.69
CA SER A 122 -36.37 29.90 -2.89
C SER A 122 -35.54 28.64 -2.57
N TYR A 123 -34.70 28.21 -3.50
CA TYR A 123 -33.83 27.04 -3.32
C TYR A 123 -32.53 27.36 -2.58
N GLN A 124 -32.05 28.62 -2.63
CA GLN A 124 -30.96 29.07 -1.77
C GLN A 124 -31.36 28.98 -0.28
N VAL A 125 -32.60 29.34 0.05
CA VAL A 125 -33.14 29.18 1.42
C VAL A 125 -33.19 27.71 1.81
N LEU A 126 -33.68 26.83 0.93
CA LEU A 126 -33.68 25.38 1.19
C LEU A 126 -32.27 24.82 1.38
N LEU A 127 -31.29 25.28 0.59
CA LEU A 127 -29.89 24.89 0.74
C LEU A 127 -29.31 25.37 2.07
N LYS A 128 -29.56 26.62 2.47
CA LYS A 128 -29.12 27.15 3.78
C LYS A 128 -29.71 26.36 4.94
N ARG A 129 -31.00 26.04 4.90
CA ARG A 129 -31.69 25.21 5.90
C ARG A 129 -31.11 23.80 5.97
N GLN A 130 -30.80 23.20 4.83
CA GLN A 130 -30.16 21.88 4.80
C GLN A 130 -28.73 21.92 5.36
N LEU A 131 -27.98 23.00 5.11
CA LEU A 131 -26.61 23.18 5.62
C LEU A 131 -26.57 23.52 7.11
N SER A 132 -27.62 24.14 7.67
CA SER A 132 -27.76 24.38 9.11
C SER A 132 -28.24 23.14 9.89
N GLY A 133 -28.54 22.03 9.20
CA GLY A 133 -28.98 20.78 9.81
C GLY A 133 -30.48 20.67 10.03
N GLU A 134 -31.30 21.57 9.48
CA GLU A 134 -32.76 21.46 9.54
C GLU A 134 -33.29 20.34 8.66
N THR A 135 -34.41 19.74 9.06
CA THR A 135 -35.07 18.68 8.30
C THR A 135 -35.92 19.26 7.17
N LEU A 136 -35.52 18.97 5.93
CA LEU A 136 -36.35 19.22 4.74
C LEU A 136 -37.34 18.08 4.52
N THR A 137 -38.49 18.38 3.91
CA THR A 137 -39.39 17.31 3.45
C THR A 137 -38.72 16.48 2.36
N ARG A 138 -39.17 15.23 2.20
CA ARG A 138 -38.66 14.30 1.16
C ARG A 138 -38.68 14.92 -0.24
N MET A 139 -39.75 15.66 -0.56
CA MET A 139 -39.92 16.29 -1.87
C MET A 139 -39.03 17.51 -2.07
N GLU A 140 -38.85 18.35 -1.06
CA GLU A 140 -37.91 19.48 -1.10
C GLU A 140 -36.47 19.00 -1.28
N LYS A 141 -36.07 17.97 -0.52
CA LYS A 141 -34.74 17.36 -0.62
C LYS A 141 -34.50 16.76 -2.00
N HIS A 142 -35.49 16.06 -2.56
CA HIS A 142 -35.41 15.51 -3.91
C HIS A 142 -35.23 16.62 -4.96
N ARG A 143 -36.09 17.64 -4.94
CA ARG A 143 -36.03 18.75 -5.91
C ARG A 143 -34.73 19.55 -5.79
N LEU A 144 -34.26 19.79 -4.57
CA LEU A 144 -33.00 20.48 -4.32
C LEU A 144 -31.81 19.67 -4.86
N LYS A 145 -31.77 18.35 -4.60
CA LYS A 145 -30.72 17.46 -5.10
C LYS A 145 -30.67 17.43 -6.64
N GLU A 146 -31.82 17.31 -7.29
CA GLU A 146 -31.88 17.28 -8.75
C GLU A 146 -31.43 18.61 -9.37
N LYS A 147 -31.78 19.76 -8.76
CA LYS A 147 -31.26 21.06 -9.20
C LYS A 147 -29.75 21.20 -9.02
N ILE A 148 -29.22 20.79 -7.87
CA ILE A 148 -27.78 20.82 -7.59
C ILE A 148 -27.03 19.95 -8.58
N LYS A 149 -27.54 18.75 -8.89
CA LYS A 149 -26.92 17.86 -9.88
C LYS A 149 -26.85 18.49 -11.26
N ARG A 150 -27.94 19.08 -11.73
CA ARG A 150 -27.97 19.78 -13.03
C ARG A 150 -26.93 20.89 -13.07
N ILE A 151 -26.79 21.66 -11.99
CA ILE A 151 -25.84 22.78 -11.94
C ILE A 151 -24.38 22.31 -11.94
N LEU A 152 -24.07 21.20 -11.25
CA LEU A 152 -22.69 20.74 -11.05
C LEU A 152 -22.21 19.68 -12.05
N PHE A 153 -23.13 18.94 -12.68
CA PHE A 153 -22.79 17.75 -13.47
C PHE A 153 -23.48 17.69 -14.83
N ASP A 154 -24.51 18.51 -15.10
CA ASP A 154 -24.96 18.68 -16.48
C ASP A 154 -24.13 19.80 -17.11
N ASP A 155 -23.05 19.39 -17.77
CA ASP A 155 -22.47 20.16 -18.85
C ASP A 155 -23.53 20.20 -19.96
N GLU A 156 -24.25 21.33 -20.09
CA GLU A 156 -24.76 21.70 -21.41
C GLU A 156 -23.52 21.83 -22.32
N GLN A 157 -23.36 20.84 -23.21
CA GLN A 157 -22.63 21.02 -24.47
C GLN A 157 -23.17 22.22 -25.23
#